data_AF-A0A356TI56-F1
#
_entry.id   AF-A0A356TI56-F1
#
_cell.length_a   1.000
_cell.length_b   1.000
_cell.length_c   1.000
_cell.angle_alpha   90.00
_cell.angle_beta   90.00
_cell.angle_gamma   90.00
#
_symmetry.space_group_name_H-M   'P 1'
#
loop_
_entity.id
_entity.type
_entity.pdbx_description
1 polymer ?
#
loop_
_entity_poly.entity_id
_entity_poly.type
_entity_poly.pdbx_seq_one_letter_code
_entity_poly.pdbx_strand_id
1 'polypeptide(L)'
;MALIETEEAARRLARAIASDLSLYNEEKIVQGITGDNLFDALAEEIEEGRALFKSRVAPELYSKNFYDRAIVDILVRSKGHVQSKLW
;
A
#
# COMPACT_ATOMS: atom_id res chain seq x y z
N MET A 1 -18.51 -14.12 -3.90
CA MET A 1 -17.83 -14.10 -2.58
C MET A 1 -18.55 -13.10 -1.70
N ALA A 2 -18.71 -13.36 -0.40
CA ALA A 2 -19.14 -12.33 0.54
C ALA A 2 -18.04 -11.26 0.66
N LEU A 3 -18.42 -10.00 0.79
CA LEU A 3 -17.50 -8.89 1.01
C LEU A 3 -16.97 -8.93 2.45
N ILE A 4 -15.77 -8.39 2.66
CA ILE A 4 -15.21 -8.18 4.00
C ILE A 4 -15.89 -6.97 4.65
N GLU A 5 -16.56 -7.21 5.76
CA GLU A 5 -17.34 -6.20 6.49
C GLU A 5 -16.69 -5.78 7.81
N THR A 6 -15.70 -6.52 8.31
CA THR A 6 -15.01 -6.19 9.56
C THR A 6 -13.76 -5.34 9.30
N GLU A 7 -13.56 -4.32 10.13
CA GLU A 7 -12.37 -3.45 10.03
C GLU A 7 -11.06 -4.23 10.17
N GLU A 8 -11.05 -5.27 11.02
CA GLU A 8 -9.86 -6.09 11.28
C GLU A 8 -9.46 -6.90 10.06
N ALA A 9 -10.41 -7.56 9.39
CA ALA A 9 -10.14 -8.30 8.16
C ALA A 9 -9.74 -7.35 7.01
N ALA A 10 -10.37 -6.17 6.91
CA ALA A 10 -9.99 -5.16 5.93
C ALA A 10 -8.54 -4.68 6.16
N ARG A 11 -8.14 -4.37 7.40
CA ARG A 11 -6.76 -4.00 7.73
C ARG A 11 -5.75 -5.10 7.39
N ARG A 12 -6.10 -6.37 7.65
CA ARG A 12 -5.25 -7.52 7.29
C ARG A 12 -5.08 -7.63 5.78
N LEU A 13 -6.15 -7.50 5.01
CA LEU A 13 -6.08 -7.53 3.55
C LEU A 13 -5.24 -6.36 3.00
N ALA A 14 -5.47 -5.13 3.50
CA ALA A 14 -4.69 -3.96 3.10
C ALA A 14 -3.18 -4.18 3.33
N ARG A 15 -2.81 -4.72 4.49
CA ARG A 15 -1.41 -5.05 4.80
C ARG A 15 -0.86 -6.17 3.91
N ALA A 16 -1.65 -7.20 3.62
CA ALA A 16 -1.22 -8.26 2.71
C ALA A 16 -0.89 -7.71 1.31
N ILE A 17 -1.79 -6.89 0.74
CA ILE A 17 -1.58 -6.28 -0.58
C ILE A 17 -0.36 -5.35 -0.56
N ALA A 18 -0.21 -4.51 0.46
CA ALA A 18 0.94 -3.62 0.56
C ALA A 18 2.27 -4.38 0.78
N SER A 19 2.26 -5.50 1.50
CA SER A 19 3.42 -6.39 1.63
C SER A 19 3.79 -7.04 0.29
N ASP A 20 2.81 -7.50 -0.47
CA ASP A 20 3.05 -8.07 -1.81
C ASP A 20 3.67 -7.00 -2.72
N LEU A 21 3.11 -5.79 -2.73
CA LEU A 21 3.68 -4.64 -3.45
C LEU A 21 5.14 -4.38 -3.05
N SER A 22 5.43 -4.38 -1.75
CA SER A 22 6.79 -4.19 -1.26
C SER A 22 7.75 -5.29 -1.68
N LEU A 23 7.28 -6.53 -1.71
CA LEU A 23 8.10 -7.70 -2.03
C LEU A 23 8.46 -7.74 -3.51
N TYR A 24 7.48 -7.44 -4.39
CA TYR A 24 7.67 -7.53 -5.83
C TYR A 24 8.31 -6.27 -6.45
N ASN A 25 8.26 -5.13 -5.77
CA ASN A 25 8.73 -3.84 -6.31
C ASN A 25 9.85 -3.21 -5.48
N GLU A 26 10.65 -4.00 -4.75
CA GLU A 26 11.66 -3.47 -3.83
C GLU A 26 12.64 -2.50 -4.50
N GLU A 27 13.18 -2.84 -5.67
CA GLU A 27 14.11 -1.97 -6.39
C GLU A 27 13.44 -0.64 -6.78
N LYS A 28 12.22 -0.71 -7.33
CA LYS A 28 11.41 0.46 -7.74
C LYS A 28 11.09 1.35 -6.54
N ILE A 29 10.84 0.76 -5.37
CA ILE A 29 10.59 1.49 -4.11
C ILE A 29 11.86 2.21 -3.65
N VAL A 30 13.01 1.54 -3.64
CA VAL A 30 14.27 2.17 -3.23
C VAL A 30 14.64 3.32 -4.16
N GLN A 31 14.51 3.12 -5.48
CA GLN A 31 14.71 4.18 -6.47
C GLN A 31 13.72 5.32 -6.27
N GLY A 32 12.44 5.00 -6.06
CA GLY A 32 11.36 5.95 -5.83
C GLY A 32 11.56 6.82 -4.59
N ILE A 33 12.00 6.21 -3.49
CA ILE A 33 12.35 6.90 -2.24
C ILE A 33 13.57 7.80 -2.44
N THR A 34 14.60 7.30 -3.11
CA THR A 34 15.84 8.07 -3.36
C THR A 34 15.58 9.25 -4.30
N GLY A 35 14.71 9.06 -5.29
CA GLY A 35 14.36 10.03 -6.32
C GLY A 35 13.21 10.97 -5.96
N ASP A 36 12.63 10.84 -4.76
CA ASP A 36 11.47 11.62 -4.31
C ASP A 36 10.26 11.52 -5.26
N ASN A 37 10.03 10.33 -5.83
CA ASN A 37 8.95 10.06 -6.79
C ASN A 37 8.30 8.69 -6.56
N LEU A 38 8.34 8.17 -5.33
CA LEU A 38 7.84 6.84 -4.96
C LEU A 38 6.41 6.57 -5.44
N PHE A 39 5.48 7.49 -5.15
CA PHE A 39 4.07 7.29 -5.49
C PHE A 39 3.79 7.38 -6.98
N ASP A 40 4.56 8.19 -7.71
CA ASP A 40 4.49 8.24 -9.18
C ASP A 40 5.07 6.96 -9.79
N ALA A 41 6.20 6.49 -9.25
CA ALA A 41 6.86 5.28 -9.70
C ALA A 41 5.97 4.05 -9.49
N LEU A 42 5.26 3.94 -8.36
CA LEU A 42 4.36 2.82 -8.06
C LEU A 42 2.88 3.12 -8.34
N ALA A 43 2.55 4.15 -9.12
CA ALA A 43 1.17 4.60 -9.29
C ALA A 43 0.25 3.48 -9.82
N GLU A 44 0.73 2.73 -10.82
CA GLU A 44 -0.03 1.63 -11.44
C GLU A 44 -0.26 0.50 -10.43
N GLU A 45 0.80 0.03 -9.76
CA GLU A 45 0.69 -1.07 -8.83
C GLU A 45 -0.13 -0.72 -7.58
N ILE A 46 -0.07 0.53 -7.11
CA ILE A 46 -0.90 1.04 -6.02
C ILE A 46 -2.37 1.10 -6.44
N GLU A 47 -2.69 1.55 -7.64
CA GLU A 47 -4.08 1.60 -8.09
C GLU A 47 -4.65 0.20 -8.37
N GLU A 48 -3.85 -0.73 -8.88
CA GLU A 48 -4.23 -2.14 -8.97
C GLU A 48 -4.51 -2.75 -7.59
N GLY A 49 -3.62 -2.53 -6.63
CA GLY A 49 -3.81 -2.97 -5.25
C GLY A 49 -5.06 -2.34 -4.61
N ARG A 50 -5.35 -1.07 -4.91
CA ARG A 50 -6.55 -0.36 -4.47
C ARG A 50 -7.81 -0.97 -5.08
N ALA A 51 -7.79 -1.30 -6.38
CA ALA A 51 -8.90 -1.95 -7.06
C ALA A 51 -9.17 -3.35 -6.47
N LEU A 52 -8.11 -4.13 -6.22
CA LEU A 52 -8.20 -5.44 -5.56
C LEU A 52 -8.80 -5.31 -4.15
N PHE A 53 -8.33 -4.34 -3.36
CA PHE A 53 -8.88 -4.07 -2.03
C PHE A 53 -10.38 -3.75 -2.10
N LYS A 54 -10.77 -2.81 -2.97
CA LYS A 54 -12.18 -2.41 -3.13
C LYS A 54 -13.07 -3.58 -3.59
N SER A 55 -12.56 -4.46 -4.47
CA SER A 55 -13.32 -5.62 -4.95
C SER A 55 -13.68 -6.64 -3.86
N ARG A 56 -12.97 -6.61 -2.72
CA ARG A 56 -13.13 -7.59 -1.63
C ARG A 56 -13.67 -7.00 -0.34
N VAL A 57 -13.78 -5.68 -0.23
CA VAL A 57 -14.14 -4.97 1.01
C VAL A 57 -15.45 -4.22 0.82
N ALA A 58 -16.29 -4.22 1.84
CA ALA A 58 -17.54 -3.48 1.84
C ALA A 58 -17.31 -1.96 1.64
N PRO A 59 -18.10 -1.27 0.80
CA PRO A 59 -17.92 0.16 0.50
C PRO A 59 -17.93 1.07 1.74
N GLU A 60 -18.64 0.68 2.79
CA GLU A 60 -18.71 1.39 4.07
C GLU A 60 -17.34 1.56 4.73
N LEU A 61 -16.41 0.64 4.47
CA LEU A 61 -15.06 0.66 5.03
C LEU A 61 -14.06 1.46 4.19
N TYR A 62 -14.42 1.93 2.99
CA TYR A 62 -13.50 2.68 2.13
C TYR A 62 -13.07 3.99 2.78
N SER A 63 -13.98 4.65 3.51
CA SER A 63 -13.71 5.90 4.24
C SER A 63 -12.71 5.76 5.38
N LYS A 64 -12.38 4.53 5.79
CA LYS A 64 -11.47 4.25 6.91
C LYS A 64 -9.98 4.31 6.52
N ASN A 65 -9.68 4.45 5.23
CA ASN A 65 -8.31 4.62 4.70
C ASN A 65 -7.33 3.49 5.12
N PHE A 66 -7.83 2.25 5.27
CA PHE A 66 -6.97 1.12 5.69
C PHE A 66 -5.89 0.80 4.65
N TYR A 67 -6.23 0.91 3.37
CA TYR A 67 -5.30 0.66 2.28
C TYR A 67 -4.17 1.70 2.25
N ASP A 68 -4.52 2.99 2.21
CA ASP A 68 -3.54 4.09 2.18
C ASP A 68 -2.60 4.06 3.39
N ARG A 69 -3.13 3.77 4.57
CA ARG A 69 -2.31 3.59 5.78
C ARG A 69 -1.33 2.42 5.65
N ALA A 70 -1.77 1.29 5.09
CA ALA A 70 -0.89 0.14 4.86
C ALA A 70 0.23 0.46 3.85
N ILE A 71 -0.09 1.21 2.80
CA ILE A 71 0.90 1.67 1.81
C ILE A 71 1.98 2.52 2.48
N VAL A 72 1.61 3.53 3.28
CA VAL A 72 2.60 4.37 3.97
C VAL A 72 3.41 3.58 5.00
N ASP A 73 2.76 2.73 5.80
CA ASP A 73 3.44 1.94 6.82
C ASP A 73 4.43 0.93 6.24
N ILE A 74 4.12 0.35 5.08
CA ILE A 74 4.93 -0.74 4.51
C ILE A 74 5.90 -0.20 3.46
N LEU A 75 5.49 0.68 2.55
CA LEU A 75 6.37 1.16 1.48
C LEU A 75 7.31 2.28 1.95
N VAL A 76 6.90 3.10 2.92
CA VAL A 76 7.68 4.25 3.39
C VAL A 76 8.34 3.96 4.73
N ARG A 77 7.54 3.74 5.79
CA ARG A 77 8.05 3.60 7.16
C ARG A 77 9.02 2.42 7.30
N SER A 78 8.79 1.29 6.63
CA SER A 78 9.69 0.14 6.69
C SER A 78 11.06 0.38 6.05
N LYS A 79 11.14 1.37 5.14
CA LYS A 79 12.34 1.71 4.35
C LYS A 79 13.08 2.92 4.91
N GLY A 80 12.84 3.31 6.16
CA GLY A 80 13.54 4.44 6.81
C GLY A 80 15.07 4.31 6.94
N HIS A 81 15.63 3.16 6.56
CA HIS A 81 17.08 2.92 6.46
C HIS A 81 17.68 3.31 5.10
N VAL A 82 16.86 3.57 4.08
CA VAL A 82 17.31 4.05 2.76
C VAL A 82 17.83 5.49 2.90
N GLN A 83 18.86 5.88 2.15
CA GLN A 83 19.27 7.29 2.16
C GLN A 83 18.34 8.08 1.22
N SER A 84 17.63 9.07 1.74
CA SER A 84 16.73 9.92 0.97
C SER A 84 16.62 11.31 1.58
N LYS A 85 16.20 12.29 0.77
CA LYS A 85 15.87 13.65 1.20
C LYS A 85 14.48 13.76 1.84
N LEU A 86 13.70 12.67 1.80
CA LEU A 86 12.38 12.58 2.42
C LEU A 86 12.43 12.65 3.96
N TRP A 87 13.60 12.43 4.57
CA TRP A 87 13.85 12.49 6.01
C TRP A 87 15.21 13.09 6.36
#